data_AF-A0A2L2Z2L3-F1
#
_entry.id   AF-A0A2L2Z2L3-F1
#
_cell.length_a   1.000
_cell.length_b   1.000
_cell.length_c   1.000
_cell.angle_alpha   90.00
_cell.angle_beta   90.00
_cell.angle_gamma   90.00
#
_symmetry.space_group_name_H-M   'P 1'
#
loop_
_entity.id
_entity.type
_entity.pdbx_description
1 polymer ?
#
loop_
_entity_poly.entity_id
_entity_poly.type
_entity_poly.pdbx_seq_one_letter_code
_entity_poly.pdbx_strand_id
1 'polypeptide(L)' 'LAWSLSNQCPPFVIEYDARIFRKDLHVRFHSSNQDSDHIKTYLWPTLLEGRNGPCVHKGVVIT' A
#
# COMPACT_ATOMS: atom_id res chain seq x y z
N LEU A 1 18.93 -7.08 -2.97
CA LEU A 1 17.47 -7.28 -2.86
C LEU A 1 16.67 -6.28 -3.71
N ALA A 2 16.77 -4.98 -3.47
CA ALA A 2 16.02 -3.96 -4.23
C ALA A 2 16.18 -4.10 -5.76
N TRP A 3 17.41 -4.28 -6.26
CA TRP A 3 17.65 -4.51 -7.69
C TRP A 3 16.86 -5.69 -8.27
N SER A 4 16.80 -6.82 -7.54
CA SER A 4 16.04 -8.00 -7.98
C SER A 4 14.53 -7.73 -8.00
N LEU A 5 14.01 -7.01 -7.00
CA LEU A 5 12.59 -6.66 -6.92
C LEU A 5 12.15 -5.73 -8.06
N SER A 6 13.04 -4.81 -8.49
CA SER A 6 12.76 -3.86 -9.56
C SER A 6 13.01 -4.40 -10.97
N ASN A 7 13.82 -5.45 -11.14
CA ASN A 7 14.20 -6.00 -12.46
C ASN A 7 13.55 -7.35 -12.82
N GLN A 8 12.69 -7.90 -11.96
CA GLN A 8 11.89 -9.06 -12.33
C GLN A 8 10.74 -8.68 -13.28
N CYS A 9 10.05 -9.67 -13.85
CA CYS A 9 8.91 -9.46 -14.73
C CYS A 9 7.69 -10.22 -14.16
N PRO A 10 6.69 -9.53 -13.55
CA PRO A 10 6.49 -8.08 -13.48
C PRO A 10 7.32 -7.40 -12.36
N PRO A 11 7.76 -6.13 -12.52
CA PRO A 11 8.52 -5.44 -11.47
C PRO A 11 7.65 -5.10 -10.26
N PHE A 12 8.18 -5.15 -9.03
CA PHE A 12 7.43 -4.65 -7.87
C PHE A 12 7.39 -3.11 -7.86
N VAL A 13 6.23 -2.56 -7.50
CA VAL A 13 5.97 -1.12 -7.44
C VAL A 13 5.49 -0.74 -6.05
N ILE A 14 5.95 0.42 -5.57
CA ILE A 14 5.53 1.02 -4.31
C ILE A 14 4.37 1.99 -4.59
N GLU A 15 3.26 1.83 -3.89
CA GLU A 15 2.10 2.72 -3.94
C GLU A 15 1.99 3.50 -2.60
N TYR A 16 1.80 4.81 -2.70
CA TYR A 16 1.83 5.74 -1.55
C TYR A 16 0.96 7.01 -1.74
N ASP A 17 0.08 7.05 -2.74
CA ASP A 17 -0.73 8.25 -3.07
C ASP A 17 -2.25 8.02 -2.88
N ALA A 18 -2.70 6.82 -2.50
CA ALA A 18 -4.12 6.61 -2.33
C ALA A 18 -4.70 7.48 -1.20
N ARG A 19 -5.81 8.16 -1.53
CA ARG A 19 -6.56 9.00 -0.57
C ARG A 19 -7.73 8.26 0.08
N ILE A 20 -8.06 7.08 -0.42
CA ILE A 20 -9.19 6.27 0.03
C ILE A 20 -8.69 4.92 0.52
N PHE A 21 -9.10 4.54 1.72
CA PHE A 21 -8.81 3.25 2.32
C PHE A 21 -9.41 2.13 1.48
N ARG A 22 -8.61 1.09 1.22
CA ARG A 22 -9.03 -0.10 0.49
C ARG A 22 -8.53 -1.29 1.29
N LYS A 23 -9.44 -2.10 1.82
CA LYS A 23 -9.09 -3.24 2.68
C LYS A 23 -8.17 -4.25 1.99
N ASP A 24 -8.19 -4.31 0.66
CA ASP A 24 -7.32 -5.19 -0.13
C ASP A 24 -5.87 -4.70 -0.21
N LEU A 25 -5.66 -3.38 -0.11
CA LEU A 25 -4.35 -2.74 -0.27
C LEU A 25 -3.80 -2.20 1.05
N HIS A 26 -4.64 -1.91 2.03
CA HIS A 26 -4.27 -1.17 3.23
C HIS A 26 -4.71 -1.89 4.50
N VAL A 27 -3.95 -1.68 5.56
CA VAL A 27 -4.32 -1.93 6.95
C VAL A 27 -4.32 -0.61 7.71
N ARG A 28 -5.30 -0.44 8.59
CA ARG A 28 -5.40 0.76 9.43
C ARG A 28 -4.47 0.62 10.61
N PHE A 29 -3.78 1.70 10.96
CA PHE A 29 -3.06 1.77 12.23
C PHE A 29 -4.04 1.65 13.40
N HIS A 30 -3.64 0.97 14.47
CA HIS A 30 -4.56 0.57 15.55
C HIS A 30 -5.28 1.75 16.24
N SER A 31 -4.69 2.95 16.22
CA SER A 31 -5.28 4.16 16.79
C SER A 31 -5.89 5.12 15.76
N SER A 32 -6.01 4.73 14.49
CA SER A 32 -6.66 5.56 13.45
C SER A 32 -8.18 5.44 13.49
N ASN A 33 -8.88 6.38 12.85
CA ASN A 33 -10.33 6.36 12.80
C ASN A 33 -10.82 5.20 11.92
N GLN A 34 -11.48 4.20 12.51
CA GLN A 34 -11.92 3.01 11.80
C GLN A 34 -13.17 3.23 10.92
N ASP A 35 -13.90 4.32 11.17
CA ASP A 35 -15.13 4.68 10.45
C ASP A 35 -14.87 5.59 9.24
N SER A 36 -13.66 6.17 9.17
CA SER A 36 -13.22 7.00 8.06
C SER A 36 -12.47 6.16 7.02
N ASP A 37 -12.83 6.34 5.75
CA ASP A 37 -12.05 5.82 4.64
C ASP A 37 -11.07 6.84 4.06
N HIS A 38 -11.05 8.08 4.57
CA HIS A 38 -10.14 9.09 4.05
C HIS A 38 -8.74 8.92 4.65
N ILE A 39 -7.75 8.56 3.83
CA ILE A 39 -6.36 8.43 4.26
C ILE A 39 -5.77 9.82 4.49
N LYS A 40 -5.25 10.05 5.69
CA LYS A 40 -4.53 11.28 6.07
C LYS A 40 -3.05 11.16 5.76
N THR A 41 -2.46 10.01 6.07
CA THR A 41 -1.03 9.74 5.82
C THR A 41 -0.72 8.25 5.79
N TYR A 42 0.38 7.91 5.14
CA TYR A 42 0.96 6.57 5.12
C TYR A 42 2.04 6.46 6.20
N LEU A 43 1.97 5.39 6.98
CA LEU A 43 3.07 4.96 7.86
C LEU A 43 4.00 4.00 7.13
N TRP A 44 3.46 3.19 6.22
CA TRP A 44 4.22 2.27 5.39
C TRP A 44 3.52 2.11 4.04
N PRO A 45 4.25 2.10 2.90
CA PRO A 45 3.63 2.02 1.59
C PRO A 45 3.13 0.61 1.25
N THR A 46 2.26 0.53 0.24
CA THR A 46 1.78 -0.73 -0.31
C THR A 46 2.76 -1.25 -1.37
N LEU A 47 3.03 -2.56 -1.39
CA LEU A 47 3.84 -3.22 -2.41
C LEU A 47 2.95 -4.01 -3.37
N LEU A 48 3.06 -3.70 -4.67
CA LEU A 48 2.29 -4.32 -5.74
C LEU A 48 3.21 -5.05 -6.72
N GLU A 49 2.77 -6.18 -7.25
CA GLU A 49 3.44 -6.85 -8.38
C GLU A 49 3.00 -6.20 -9.70
N GLY A 50 3.80 -5.28 -10.23
CA GLY A 50 3.46 -4.48 -11.41
C GLY A 50 2.51 -3.32 -11.12
N ARG A 51 2.25 -2.51 -12.15
CA ARG A 51 1.31 -1.38 -12.05
C ARG A 51 -0.13 -1.92 -11.99
N ASN A 52 -0.82 -1.69 -10.88
CA ASN A 52 -2.17 -2.20 -10.59
C ASN A 52 -2.28 -3.73 -10.49
N GLY A 53 -1.18 -4.45 -10.28
CA GLY A 53 -1.25 -5.90 -10.09
C GLY A 53 -1.55 -6.31 -8.64
N PRO A 54 -1.37 -7.60 -8.32
CA PRO A 54 -1.65 -8.16 -7.00
C PRO A 54 -0.92 -7.43 -5.88
N CYS A 55 -1.61 -7.22 -4.76
CA CYS A 55 -1.01 -6.68 -3.55
C CYS A 55 -0.17 -7.76 -2.87
N VAL A 56 1.14 -7.53 -2.82
CA VAL A 56 2.11 -8.42 -2.17
C VAL A 56 2.28 -8.06 -0.70
N HIS A 57 2.19 -6.77 -0.38
CA HIS A 57 2.22 -6.29 0.99
C HIS A 57 1.29 -5.09 1.17
N LYS A 58 0.40 -5.15 2.15
CA LYS A 58 -0.54 -4.06 2.43
C LYS A 58 0.18 -2.87 3.07
N GLY A 59 -0.13 -1.67 2.60
CA GLY A 59 0.33 -0.44 3.24
C GLY A 59 -0.32 -0.23 4.60
N VAL A 60 0.38 0.47 5.50
CA VAL A 60 -0.15 0.87 6.80
C VAL A 60 -0.53 2.34 6.71
N VAL A 61 -1.80 2.66 6.96
CA VAL A 61 -2.35 4.02 6.79
C VAL A 61 -3.04 4.52 8.05
N ILE A 62 -3.06 5.84 8.19
CA ILE A 62 -3.87 6.54 9.19
C ILE A 62 -5.07 7.17 8.47
N THR A 63 -6.26 6.74 8.86
CA THR A 63 -7.56 7.25 8.40
C THR A 63 -8.23 8.23 9.38
#